data_AF-A0A242AMS9-F1
#
_entry.id   AF-A0A242AMS9-F1
#
_cell.length_a   1.000
_cell.length_b   1.000
_cell.length_c   1.000
_cell.angle_alpha   90.00
_cell.angle_beta   90.00
_cell.angle_gamma   90.00
#
_symmetry.space_group_name_H-M   'P 1'
#
loop_
_entity.id
_entity.type
_entity.pdbx_description
1 polymer ?
#
loop_
_entity_poly.entity_id
_entity_poly.type
_entity_poly.pdbx_seq_one_letter_code
_entity_poly.pdbx_strand_id
1 'polypeptide(L)' 'MSKELKKLVADLQGNMDVVGEFMDSPQSVLDKYNVQGKERTVMLAKDSEGLNKLGFSSQLVEGALSGAHSQRCHAPI' A
#
# COMPACT_ATOMS: atom_id res chain seq x y z
N MET A 1 -11.25 4.12 -8.88
CA MET A 1 -9.83 4.53 -8.79
C MET A 1 -9.53 5.63 -9.78
N SER A 2 -8.96 6.73 -9.30
CA SER A 2 -8.26 7.73 -10.12
C SER A 2 -7.06 7.13 -10.86
N LYS A 3 -6.55 7.83 -11.87
CA LYS A 3 -5.32 7.44 -12.59
C LYS A 3 -4.12 7.42 -11.65
N GLU A 4 -4.14 8.32 -10.68
CA GLU A 4 -3.09 8.58 -9.71
C GLU A 4 -3.01 7.43 -8.71
N LEU A 5 -4.17 7.02 -8.19
CA LEU A 5 -4.26 5.85 -7.33
C LEU A 5 -3.86 4.58 -8.10
N LYS A 6 -4.31 4.40 -9.35
CA LYS A 6 -3.90 3.22 -10.16
C LYS A 6 -2.39 3.10 -10.32
N LYS A 7 -1.71 4.23 -10.54
CA LYS A 7 -0.26 4.28 -10.63
C LYS A 7 0.40 3.90 -9.30
N LEU A 8 -0.10 4.46 -8.19
CA LEU A 8 0.39 4.10 -6.86
C LEU A 8 0.20 2.60 -6.56
N VAL A 9 -0.95 2.01 -6.92
CA VAL A 9 -1.19 0.57 -6.71
C VAL A 9 -0.24 -0.28 -7.53
N ALA A 10 -0.03 0.05 -8.81
CA ALA A 10 0.92 -0.67 -9.64
C ALA A 10 2.34 -0.62 -9.05
N ASP A 11 2.75 0.53 -8.53
CA ASP A 11 4.05 0.69 -7.89
C ASP A 11 4.11 -0.05 -6.54
N LEU A 12 3.05 -0.03 -5.72
CA LEU A 12 2.99 -0.84 -4.49
C LEU A 12 3.01 -2.36 -4.75
N GLN A 13 2.62 -2.79 -5.95
CA GLN A 13 2.62 -4.21 -6.35
C GLN A 13 3.96 -4.69 -6.91
N GLY A 14 4.84 -3.80 -7.38
CA GLY A 14 6.07 -4.17 -8.08
C GLY A 14 7.33 -3.42 -7.65
N ASN A 15 7.21 -2.39 -6.82
CA ASN A 15 8.30 -1.51 -6.42
C ASN A 15 8.45 -1.49 -4.89
N MET A 16 9.43 -2.25 -4.39
CA MET A 16 9.70 -2.40 -2.96
C MET A 16 10.16 -1.08 -2.29
N ASP A 17 10.75 -0.15 -3.05
CA ASP A 17 11.14 1.16 -2.52
C ASP A 17 9.90 2.00 -2.18
N VAL A 18 8.89 1.97 -3.07
CA VAL A 18 7.61 2.66 -2.84
C VAL A 18 6.83 2.02 -1.70
N VAL A 19 6.91 0.69 -1.57
CA VAL A 19 6.33 -0.02 -0.41
C VAL A 19 7.00 0.42 0.89
N GLY A 20 8.33 0.47 0.94
CA GLY A 20 9.07 0.93 2.11
C GLY A 20 8.73 2.37 2.49
N GLU A 21 8.72 3.27 1.51
CA GLU A 21 8.37 4.68 1.73
C GLU A 21 6.90 4.85 2.14
N PHE A 22 5.99 4.01 1.63
CA PHE A 22 4.57 4.03 2.01
C PHE A 22 4.33 3.46 3.42
N MET A 23 5.15 2.50 3.86
CA MET A 23 5.09 1.98 5.23
C MET A 23 5.62 2.99 6.25
N ASP A 24 6.70 3.70 5.91
CA ASP A 24 7.30 4.72 6.75
C ASP A 24 6.44 5.99 6.80
N SER A 25 6.06 6.49 5.64
CA SER A 25 5.40 7.80 5.46
C SER A 25 4.29 7.74 4.39
N PRO A 26 3.15 7.08 4.67
CA PRO A 26 2.07 6.90 3.70
C PRO A 26 1.47 8.23 3.21
N GLN A 27 1.42 9.25 4.08
CA GLN A 27 0.94 10.59 3.68
C GLN A 27 1.85 11.25 2.63
N SER A 28 3.16 11.12 2.76
CA SER A 28 4.14 11.67 1.83
C SER A 28 4.05 10.99 0.46
N VAL A 29 3.89 9.66 0.44
CA VAL A 29 3.71 8.91 -0.80
C VAL A 29 2.39 9.29 -1.48
N LEU A 30 1.30 9.40 -0.73
CA LEU A 30 0.01 9.84 -1.29
C LEU A 30 0.10 11.25 -1.87
N ASP A 31 0.89 12.14 -1.28
CA ASP A 31 1.16 13.48 -1.82
C ASP A 31 1.99 13.43 -3.11
N LYS A 32 3.08 12.63 -3.13
CA LYS A 32 3.91 12.44 -4.33
C LYS A 32 3.12 11.95 -5.54
N TYR A 33 2.14 11.07 -5.29
CA TYR A 33 1.26 10.54 -6.33
C TYR A 33 0.01 11.41 -6.57
N ASN A 34 -0.13 12.52 -5.84
CA ASN A 34 -1.29 13.42 -5.91
C ASN A 34 -2.63 12.70 -5.67
N VAL A 35 -2.63 11.71 -4.77
CA VAL A 35 -3.83 11.00 -4.34
C VAL A 35 -4.57 11.85 -3.30
N GLN A 36 -5.80 12.23 -3.64
CA GLN A 36 -6.62 13.17 -2.86
C GLN A 36 -8.02 12.62 -2.58
N GLY A 37 -8.75 13.32 -1.70
CA GLY A 37 -10.14 13.02 -1.40
C GLY A 37 -10.34 11.66 -0.71
N LYS A 38 -11.45 11.00 -1.04
CA LYS A 38 -11.86 9.74 -0.39
C LYS A 38 -10.83 8.62 -0.54
N GLU A 39 -10.10 8.59 -1.66
CA GLU A 39 -9.07 7.59 -1.92
C GLU A 39 -7.91 7.71 -0.93
N ARG A 40 -7.48 8.95 -0.65
CA ARG A 40 -6.45 9.22 0.37
C ARG A 40 -6.91 8.75 1.76
N THR A 41 -8.15 9.03 2.12
CA THR A 41 -8.69 8.61 3.43
C THR A 41 -8.69 7.09 3.56
N VAL A 42 -9.11 6.36 2.53
CA VAL A 42 -9.11 4.89 2.56
C VAL A 42 -7.69 4.32 2.62
N MET A 43 -6.74 4.89 1.88
CA MET A 43 -5.31 4.52 1.94
C MET A 43 -4.72 4.71 3.34
N LEU A 44 -5.05 5.83 4.00
CA LEU A 44 -4.54 6.17 5.33
C LEU A 44 -5.23 5.42 6.46
N ALA A 45 -6.52 5.10 6.29
CA ALA A 45 -7.28 4.34 7.28
C ALA A 45 -6.77 2.91 7.46
N LYS A 46 -5.86 2.43 6.58
CA LYS A 46 -5.38 1.04 6.55
C LYS A 46 -6.55 0.05 6.59
N ASP A 47 -7.67 0.44 5.98
CA ASP A 47 -8.93 -0.29 6.03
C ASP A 47 -8.94 -1.34 4.92
N SER A 48 -8.79 -2.61 5.31
CA SER A 48 -8.71 -3.74 4.38
C SER A 48 -9.96 -3.88 3.50
N GLU A 49 -11.13 -3.52 4.02
CA GLU A 49 -12.38 -3.56 3.27
C GLU A 49 -12.43 -2.45 2.21
N GLY A 50 -12.01 -1.24 2.58
CA GLY A 50 -11.89 -0.10 1.70
C GLY A 50 -10.85 -0.32 0.60
N LEU A 51 -9.72 -0.95 0.93
CA LEU A 51 -8.68 -1.32 -0.04
C LEU A 51 -9.16 -2.38 -1.04
N ASN A 52 -9.88 -3.40 -0.59
CA ASN A 52 -10.50 -4.39 -1.48
C ASN A 52 -11.54 -3.76 -2.41
N LYS A 53 -12.38 -2.84 -1.89
CA LYS A 53 -13.34 -2.08 -2.71
C LYS A 53 -12.66 -1.14 -3.71
N LEU A 54 -11.45 -0.68 -3.42
CA LEU A 54 -10.63 0.11 -4.34
C LEU A 54 -9.92 -0.73 -5.40
N GLY A 55 -10.05 -2.07 -5.38
CA GLY A 55 -9.47 -2.93 -6.41
C GLY A 55 -8.01 -3.32 -6.16
N PHE A 56 -7.53 -3.18 -4.92
CA PHE A 56 -6.31 -3.88 -4.53
C PHE A 56 -6.60 -5.38 -4.51
N SER A 57 -5.68 -6.18 -5.06
CA SER A 57 -5.78 -7.63 -4.90
C SER A 57 -5.72 -7.96 -3.42
N SER A 58 -6.65 -8.77 -2.92
CA SER A 58 -6.74 -9.13 -1.50
C SER A 58 -5.41 -9.61 -0.93
N GLN A 59 -4.59 -10.30 -1.73
CA GLN A 59 -3.25 -10.75 -1.35
C GLN A 59 -2.28 -9.60 -1.00
N LEU A 60 -2.39 -8.45 -1.69
CA LEU A 60 -1.55 -7.29 -1.41
C LEU A 60 -2.02 -6.55 -0.15
N VAL A 61 -3.34 -6.46 0.01
CA VAL A 61 -3.99 -5.84 1.18
C VAL A 61 -3.64 -6.63 2.44
N GLU A 62 -3.76 -7.95 2.39
CA GLU A 62 -3.39 -8.84 3.48
C GLU A 62 -1.88 -8.80 3.74
N GLY A 63 -1.03 -8.81 2.71
CA GLY A 63 0.43 -8.72 2.89
C GLY A 63 0.90 -7.39 3.50
N ALA A 64 0.31 -6.27 3.07
CA ALA A 64 0.69 -4.93 3.54
C ALA A 64 0.07 -4.57 4.90
N LEU A 65 -1.16 -5.02 5.20
CA LEU A 65 -1.87 -4.70 6.43
C LEU A 65 -1.69 -5.72 7.55
N SER A 66 -1.39 -6.98 7.24
CA SER A 66 -1.31 -8.03 8.27
C SER A 66 -0.12 -7.84 9.22
N GLY A 67 0.68 -6.77 9.08
CA GLY A 67 1.92 -6.63 9.85
C GLY A 67 2.83 -7.84 9.66
N ALA A 68 2.62 -8.62 8.59
CA ALA A 68 3.33 -9.84 8.28
C ALA A 68 4.67 -9.49 7.64
N HIS A 69 5.46 -8.71 8.37
CA HIS A 69 6.79 -9.19 8.65
C HIS A 69 6.63 -10.56 9.33
N SER A 70 6.46 -11.61 8.52
CA SER A 70 6.99 -12.90 8.93
C SER A 70 8.45 -12.62 9.31
N GLN A 71 8.84 -12.99 10.52
CA GLN A 71 10.21 -12.97 10.99
C GLN A 71 11.05 -13.97 10.17
N ARG A 72 11.19 -13.71 8.88
CA ARG A 72 11.91 -14.53 7.91
C ARG A 72 12.80 -13.64 7.05
N CYS A 73 13.56 -12.77 7.72
CA CYS A 73 14.96 -12.68 7.35
C CYS A 73 15.57 -14.04 7.71
N HIS A 74 15.96 -14.78 6.69
CA HIS A 74 16.52 -16.12 6.78
C HIS A 74 17.67 -16.21 7.81
N ALA A 75 17.58 -17.16 8.75
CA ALA A 75 18.74 -18.00 9.06
C ALA A 75 18.72 -19.15 8.03
N PRO A 76 19.75 -19.27 7.18
CA PRO A 76 20.84 -20.24 7.43
C PRO A 76 22.21 -19.56 7.15
N ILE A 77 23.29 -19.83 7.87
CA ILE A 77 23.98 -21.10 8.17
C ILE A 77 24.82 -20.89 9.43
#